data_AF-A0A255GWQ8-F1
#
_entry.id   AF-A0A255GWQ8-F1
#
_cell.length_a   1.000
_cell.length_b   1.000
_cell.length_c   1.000
_cell.angle_alpha   90.00
_cell.angle_beta   90.00
_cell.angle_gamma   90.00
#
_symmetry.space_group_name_H-M   'P 1'
#
loop_
_entity.id
_entity.type
_entity.pdbx_description
1 polymer ?
#
loop_
_entity_poly.entity_id
_entity_poly.type
_entity_poly.pdbx_seq_one_letter_code
_entity_poly.pdbx_strand_id
1 'polypeptide(L)' 'MSRRRTTVKHVHHGKTPAAWAGAMIALVGFLVATVGFLVGPGGFPSINIPISVAGGVIMLAAPIVGGIMNRVGLGQD' A
#
# COMPACT_ATOMS: atom_id res chain seq x y z
N MET A 1 -18.51 36.12 -24.25
CA MET A 1 -18.73 35.26 -23.06
C MET A 1 -17.93 33.97 -23.21
N SER A 2 -16.83 33.81 -22.45
CA SER A 2 -16.01 32.60 -22.45
C SER A 2 -16.59 31.57 -21.47
N ARG A 3 -17.10 30.43 -21.95
CA ARG A 3 -17.51 29.32 -21.08
C ARG A 3 -16.24 28.70 -20.49
N ARG A 4 -15.92 29.01 -19.23
CA ARG A 4 -14.97 28.19 -18.46
C ARG A 4 -15.57 26.79 -18.35
N ARG A 5 -14.99 25.82 -19.06
CA ARG A 5 -15.25 24.40 -18.78
C ARG A 5 -14.64 24.13 -17.41
N THR A 6 -15.45 24.08 -16.36
CA THR A 6 -15.04 23.48 -15.10
C THR A 6 -14.86 22.00 -15.37
N THR A 7 -13.64 21.58 -15.66
CA THR A 7 -13.27 20.17 -15.70
C THR A 7 -13.51 19.65 -14.28
N VAL A 8 -14.66 19.01 -14.06
CA VAL A 8 -14.94 18.34 -12.79
C VAL A 8 -13.85 17.30 -12.65
N LYS A 9 -12.91 17.51 -11.74
CA LYS A 9 -11.90 16.51 -11.41
C LYS A 9 -12.68 15.31 -10.92
N HIS A 10 -12.72 14.23 -11.71
CA HIS A 10 -13.22 12.95 -11.21
C HIS A 10 -12.34 12.56 -10.05
N VAL A 11 -12.81 12.85 -8.84
CA VAL A 11 -12.20 12.37 -7.61
C VAL A 11 -12.55 10.90 -7.57
N HIS A 12 -11.60 10.05 -7.98
CA HIS A 12 -11.69 8.62 -7.68
C HIS A 12 -11.80 8.53 -6.16
N HIS A 13 -12.96 8.09 -5.70
CA HIS A 13 -13.13 7.78 -4.30
C HIS A 13 -12.14 6.63 -4.02
N GLY A 14 -11.55 6.57 -2.83
CA GLY A 14 -10.60 5.50 -2.49
C GLY A 14 -11.21 4.10 -2.41
N LYS A 15 -12.34 3.86 -3.09
CA LYS A 15 -13.13 2.63 -3.10
C LYS A 15 -12.76 1.72 -4.28
N THR A 16 -11.83 2.14 -5.14
CA THR A 16 -11.36 1.31 -6.25
C THR A 16 -10.71 0.04 -5.71
N PRO A 17 -10.92 -1.13 -6.36
CA PRO A 17 -10.25 -2.36 -5.98
C PRO A 17 -8.72 -2.22 -5.94
N ALA A 18 -8.13 -1.43 -6.85
CA ALA A 18 -6.70 -1.14 -6.86
C ALA A 18 -6.22 -0.38 -5.60
N ALA A 19 -6.98 0.62 -5.15
CA ALA A 19 -6.65 1.38 -3.95
C ALA A 19 -6.73 0.50 -2.69
N TRP A 20 -7.79 -0.31 -2.57
CA TRP A 20 -7.96 -1.18 -1.41
C TRP A 20 -6.91 -2.29 -1.36
N ALA A 21 -6.63 -2.96 -2.48
CA ALA A 21 -5.61 -4.00 -2.54
C ALA A 21 -4.22 -3.45 -2.17
N GLY A 22 -3.82 -2.30 -2.73
CA GLY A 22 -2.57 -1.64 -2.38
C GLY A 22 -2.50 -1.30 -0.88
N ALA A 23 -3.57 -0.73 -0.32
CA ALA A 23 -3.63 -0.38 1.09
C ALA A 23 -3.52 -1.61 2.01
N MET A 24 -4.20 -2.71 1.69
CA MET A 24 -4.15 -3.94 2.49
C MET A 24 -2.77 -4.60 2.43
N ILE A 25 -2.14 -4.63 1.26
CA ILE A 25 -0.77 -5.17 1.13
C ILE A 25 0.22 -4.31 1.92
N ALA A 26 0.11 -2.99 1.85
CA ALA A 26 0.95 -2.08 2.61
C ALA A 26 0.77 -2.28 4.13
N LEU A 27 -0.48 -2.45 4.58
CA LEU A 27 -0.80 -2.71 5.98
C LEU A 27 -0.17 -4.02 6.48
N VAL A 28 -0.33 -5.11 5.72
CA VAL A 28 0.25 -6.41 6.08
C VAL A 28 1.78 -6.33 6.15
N GLY A 29 2.42 -5.72 5.14
CA GLY A 29 3.88 -5.54 5.14
C GLY A 29 4.36 -4.71 6.33
N PHE A 30 3.66 -3.62 6.64
CA PHE A 30 3.95 -2.77 7.79
C PHE A 30 3.83 -3.51 9.13
N LEU A 31 2.78 -4.32 9.32
CA LEU A 31 2.59 -5.11 10.54
C LEU A 31 3.70 -6.15 10.69
N VAL A 32 4.02 -6.89 9.62
CA VAL A 32 5.11 -7.88 9.64
C VAL A 32 6.46 -7.22 9.93
N ALA A 33 6.74 -6.06 9.30
CA ALA A 33 7.97 -5.32 9.55
C ALA A 33 8.06 -4.83 10.99
N THR A 34 6.95 -4.33 11.55
CA THR A 34 6.87 -3.84 12.93
C THR A 34 7.09 -4.98 13.92
N VAL A 35 6.47 -6.15 13.72
CA VAL A 35 6.69 -7.32 14.57
C VAL A 35 8.14 -7.79 14.48
N GLY A 36 8.70 -7.87 13.27
CA GLY A 36 10.11 -8.23 13.09
C GLY A 36 11.07 -7.23 13.73
N PHE A 37 10.74 -5.94 13.72
CA PHE A 37 11.59 -4.90 14.29
C PHE A 37 11.57 -4.92 15.83
N LEU A 38 10.43 -5.26 16.42
CA LEU A 38 10.24 -5.23 17.87
C LEU A 38 10.52 -6.58 18.57
N VAL A 39 10.36 -7.70 17.87
CA VAL A 39 10.47 -9.04 18.44
C VAL A 39 11.57 -9.83 17.74
N GLY A 40 12.67 -10.05 18.46
CA GLY A 40 13.83 -10.80 18.00
C GLY A 40 14.32 -11.82 19.02
N PRO A 41 15.41 -12.53 18.70
CA PRO A 41 15.92 -13.62 19.54
C PRO A 41 16.36 -13.17 20.95
N GLY A 42 16.61 -11.87 21.15
CA GLY A 42 17.08 -11.29 22.41
C GLY A 42 15.98 -10.84 23.37
N GLY A 43 14.71 -11.09 23.06
CA GLY A 43 13.55 -10.62 23.84
C GLY A 43 12.94 -9.33 23.27
N PHE A 44 12.14 -8.62 24.06
CA PHE A 44 11.48 -7.39 23.65
C PHE A 44 12.06 -6.17 24.39
N PRO A 45 12.53 -5.11 23.69
CA PRO A 45 12.63 -4.98 22.23
C PRO A 45 13.95 -5.58 21.68
N SER A 46 13.85 -6.39 20.62
CA SER A 46 15.03 -6.80 19.83
C SER A 46 14.65 -7.03 18.36
N ILE A 47 15.62 -6.88 17.44
CA ILE A 47 15.36 -6.91 16.00
C ILE A 47 15.54 -8.33 15.44
N ASN A 48 14.51 -8.85 14.77
CA ASN A 48 14.58 -9.96 13.83
C ASN A 48 14.75 -9.43 12.41
N ILE A 49 15.99 -9.42 11.92
CA ILE A 49 16.33 -8.87 10.60
C ILE A 49 15.58 -9.59 9.47
N PRO A 50 15.56 -10.94 9.39
CA PRO A 50 14.83 -11.65 8.34
C PRO A 50 13.35 -11.25 8.23
N ILE A 51 12.63 -11.19 9.36
CA ILE A 51 11.20 -10.84 9.38
C ILE A 51 11.00 -9.36 9.03
N SER A 52 11.86 -8.48 9.55
CA SER A 52 11.81 -7.04 9.25
C SER A 52 11.95 -6.78 7.75
N VAL A 53 12.91 -7.46 7.11
CA VAL A 53 13.15 -7.37 5.66
C VAL A 53 11.96 -7.93 4.88
N ALA A 54 11.43 -9.09 5.29
CA ALA A 54 10.25 -9.68 4.64
C ALA A 54 9.05 -8.72 4.67
N GLY A 55 8.76 -8.11 5.82
CA GLY A 55 7.71 -7.10 5.94
C GLY A 55 7.95 -5.88 5.06
N GLY A 56 9.19 -5.38 5.01
CA GLY A 56 9.58 -4.28 4.12
C GLY A 56 9.36 -4.62 2.64
N VAL A 57 9.72 -5.83 2.19
CA VAL A 57 9.50 -6.29 0.82
C VAL A 57 8.01 -6.36 0.48
N ILE A 58 7.18 -6.89 1.39
CA ILE A 58 5.71 -6.93 1.20
C ILE A 58 5.16 -5.49 1.10
N MET A 59 5.62 -4.59 1.95
CA MET A 59 5.19 -3.19 1.94
C MET A 59 5.56 -2.50 0.61
N LEU A 60 6.74 -2.77 0.06
CA LEU A 60 7.17 -2.26 -1.24
C LEU A 60 6.42 -2.88 -2.42
N ALA A 61 5.85 -4.08 -2.27
CA ALA A 61 5.00 -4.69 -3.29
C ALA A 61 3.65 -3.98 -3.46
N ALA A 62 3.18 -3.26 -2.43
CA ALA A 62 1.89 -2.55 -2.46
C ALA A 62 1.72 -1.57 -3.64
N PRO A 63 2.63 -0.59 -3.87
CA PRO A 63 2.52 0.30 -5.02
C PRO A 63 2.67 -0.42 -6.38
N ILE A 64 3.40 -1.54 -6.42
CA ILE A 64 3.55 -2.35 -7.63
C ILE A 64 2.21 -2.98 -7.99
N VAL A 65 1.58 -3.68 -7.04
CA VAL A 65 0.28 -4.33 -7.24
C VAL A 65 -0.81 -3.30 -7.54
N GLY A 66 -0.89 -2.22 -6.74
CA GLY A 66 -1.86 -1.14 -6.99
C GLY A 66 -1.67 -0.49 -8.36
N GLY A 67 -0.42 -0.28 -8.79
CA GLY A 67 -0.09 0.24 -10.11
C GLY A 67 -0.47 -0.70 -11.26
N ILE A 68 -0.26 -2.01 -11.10
CA ILE A 68 -0.71 -3.02 -12.08
C ILE A 68 -2.23 -3.04 -12.16
N MET A 69 -2.92 -3.09 -11.02
CA MET A 69 -4.38 -3.10 -10.94
C MET A 69 -5.00 -1.86 -11.58
N ASN A 70 -4.40 -0.69 -11.37
CA ASN A 70 -4.83 0.54 -12.02
C ASN A 70 -4.71 0.45 -13.55
N ARG A 71 -3.63 -0.13 -14.07
CA ARG A 71 -3.41 -0.28 -15.52
C ARG A 71 -4.38 -1.26 -16.18
N VAL A 72 -4.88 -2.26 -15.47
CA VAL A 72 -5.88 -3.21 -15.99
C VAL A 72 -7.32 -2.75 -15.78
N GLY A 73 -7.53 -1.48 -15.37
CA GLY A 73 -8.84 -0.86 -15.26
C GLY A 73 -9.51 -0.98 -13.88
N LEU A 74 -8.85 -1.59 -12.89
CA LEU A 74 -9.38 -1.75 -11.52
C LEU A 74 -9.15 -0.52 -10.63
N GLY A 75 -8.62 0.57 -11.18
CA GLY A 75 -8.37 1.83 -10.48
C GLY A 75 -9.33 2.95 -10.84
N GLN A 76 -10.36 2.66 -11.62
CA GLN A 76 -11.38 3.64 -12.02
C GLN A 76 -12.73 3.21 -11.47
N ASP A 77 -13.24 3.99 -10.51
CA ASP A 77 -14.63 3.96 -10.03
C ASP A 77 -15.51 4.87 -10.90
#